data_AF-A0A6P0Z3X0-F1
#
_entry.id   AF-A0A6P0Z3X0-F1
#
_cell.length_a   1.000
_cell.length_b   1.000
_cell.length_c   1.000
_cell.angle_alpha   90.00
_cell.angle_beta   90.00
_cell.angle_gamma   90.00
#
_symmetry.space_group_name_H-M   'P 1'
#
loop_
_entity.id
_entity.type
_entity.pdbx_description
1 polymer ?
#
loop_
_entity_poly.entity_id
_entity_poly.type
_entity_poly.pdbx_seq_one_letter_code
_entity_poly.pdbx_strand_id
1 'polypeptide(L)'
;MKGMFWHGGGGLDTYVDTDEFLQRIEPLIQHKFKRNPIMLGMHKLFPEFLPEQMRQMCYYSGLGQFWRVMSDIFIGLSDRYDQGDITTISDVVTHILDGLVAAATKPITFYPTVNGKAFEVIPESAGITFLMDTGVPYVEAIFFRGTPFPGTISYNAQAYQIPLYQSDFAYGALFADPLPIGGSGIPPTQLMQDMRHFLPPYLSQFYQEENRGEDDLRVKICQSFQKSMFCVTTAAIKGLAPFPLDTKTLEEQQQNRQYLETWMNRFTTSRLQSVQA
;
A
#
# COMPACT_ATOMS: atom_id res chain seq x y z
N MET A 1 -2.19 -6.87 -1.48
CA MET A 1 -1.22 -7.92 -1.11
C MET A 1 -0.41 -8.37 -2.31
N LYS A 2 -0.96 -9.15 -3.27
CA LYS A 2 -0.15 -9.74 -4.36
C LYS A 2 0.65 -8.73 -5.20
N GLY A 3 0.13 -7.51 -5.38
CA GLY A 3 0.89 -6.43 -6.02
C GLY A 3 2.19 -6.12 -5.27
N MET A 4 2.15 -6.00 -3.95
CA MET A 4 3.35 -5.78 -3.12
C MET A 4 4.28 -6.99 -3.15
N PHE A 5 3.73 -8.21 -3.09
CA PHE A 5 4.52 -9.44 -3.20
C PHE A 5 5.34 -9.52 -4.49
N TRP A 6 4.74 -9.12 -5.61
CA TRP A 6 5.40 -9.19 -6.92
C TRP A 6 6.35 -8.01 -7.20
N HIS A 7 6.09 -6.84 -6.60
CA HIS A 7 6.92 -5.63 -6.77
C HIS A 7 8.11 -5.54 -5.82
N GLY A 8 8.20 -6.44 -4.84
CA GLY A 8 9.15 -6.37 -3.73
C GLY A 8 8.57 -5.61 -2.54
N GLY A 9 8.66 -6.24 -1.36
CA GLY A 9 8.16 -5.74 -0.08
C GLY A 9 9.20 -5.12 0.84
N GLY A 10 10.37 -4.72 0.34
CA GLY A 10 11.43 -4.13 1.17
C GLY A 10 12.00 -5.14 2.18
N GLY A 11 12.19 -4.75 3.44
CA GLY A 11 12.77 -5.64 4.45
C GLY A 11 11.93 -6.89 4.75
N LEU A 12 10.59 -6.83 4.56
CA LEU A 12 9.76 -8.03 4.63
C LEU A 12 10.13 -9.05 3.55
N ASP A 13 10.39 -8.57 2.32
CA ASP A 13 10.80 -9.41 1.20
C ASP A 13 12.15 -10.08 1.48
N THR A 14 13.13 -9.27 1.91
CA THR A 14 14.46 -9.74 2.29
C THR A 14 14.39 -10.81 3.37
N TYR A 15 13.54 -10.64 4.38
CA TYR A 15 13.39 -11.61 5.46
C TYR A 15 12.82 -12.94 4.98
N VAL A 16 11.77 -12.92 4.16
CA VAL A 16 11.09 -14.15 3.72
C VAL A 16 11.90 -14.95 2.70
N ASP A 17 13.04 -14.42 2.26
CA ASP A 17 14.04 -15.10 1.41
C ASP A 17 15.20 -15.71 2.21
N THR A 18 15.20 -15.57 3.54
CA THR A 18 16.27 -16.08 4.40
C THR A 18 16.11 -17.57 4.74
N ASP A 19 17.25 -18.23 5.01
CA ASP A 19 17.26 -19.58 5.60
C ASP A 19 16.60 -19.61 6.99
N GLU A 20 16.69 -18.51 7.75
CA GLU A 20 16.02 -18.39 9.05
C GLU A 20 14.51 -18.56 8.89
N PHE A 21 13.91 -17.86 7.93
CA PHE A 21 12.49 -17.97 7.63
C PHE A 21 12.11 -19.41 7.24
N LEU A 22 12.87 -20.05 6.35
CA LEU A 22 12.63 -21.44 5.95
C LEU A 22 12.67 -22.40 7.14
N GLN A 23 13.65 -22.26 8.03
CA GLN A 23 13.77 -23.05 9.25
C GLN A 23 12.59 -22.84 10.21
N ARG A 24 12.04 -21.62 10.27
CA ARG A 24 10.89 -21.29 11.13
C ARG A 24 9.57 -21.84 10.62
N ILE A 25 9.36 -21.88 9.30
CA ILE A 25 8.12 -22.38 8.70
C ILE A 25 8.06 -23.91 8.59
N GLU A 26 9.20 -24.60 8.52
CA GLU A 26 9.23 -26.06 8.35
C GLU A 26 8.48 -26.82 9.46
N PRO A 27 8.70 -26.53 10.76
CA PRO A 27 7.91 -27.14 11.84
C PRO A 27 6.41 -26.86 11.74
N LEU A 28 6.02 -25.68 11.22
CA LEU A 28 4.63 -25.32 10.99
C LEU A 28 4.03 -26.19 9.88
N ILE A 29 4.72 -26.30 8.74
CA ILE A 29 4.30 -27.11 7.59
C ILE A 29 4.09 -28.56 8.02
N GLN A 30 5.09 -29.14 8.71
CA GLN A 30 5.02 -30.50 9.23
C GLN A 30 3.84 -30.67 10.20
N HIS A 31 3.62 -29.72 11.11
CA HIS A 31 2.52 -29.80 12.06
C HIS A 31 1.14 -29.65 11.40
N LYS A 32 1.00 -28.74 10.43
CA LYS A 32 -0.24 -28.47 9.71
C LYS A 32 -0.67 -29.67 8.88
N PHE A 33 0.29 -30.30 8.19
CA PHE A 33 0.03 -31.41 7.28
C PHE A 33 0.34 -32.79 7.85
N LYS A 34 0.61 -32.93 9.16
CA LYS A 34 0.89 -34.23 9.82
C LYS A 34 -0.14 -35.34 9.57
N ARG A 35 -1.39 -34.98 9.27
CA ARG A 35 -2.48 -35.92 8.93
C ARG A 35 -2.79 -36.00 7.43
N ASN A 36 -2.01 -35.31 6.59
CA ASN A 36 -2.16 -35.24 5.15
C ASN A 36 -0.86 -35.70 4.47
N PRO A 37 -0.65 -37.03 4.33
CA PRO A 37 0.59 -37.58 3.77
C PRO A 37 0.78 -37.21 2.30
N ILE A 38 -0.29 -36.92 1.56
CA ILE A 38 -0.21 -36.46 0.16
C ILE A 38 0.48 -35.09 0.12
N MET A 39 0.05 -34.15 0.96
CA MET A 39 0.67 -32.82 1.01
C MET A 39 2.11 -32.86 1.51
N LEU A 40 2.45 -33.73 2.46
CA LEU A 40 3.84 -33.91 2.89
C LEU A 40 4.70 -34.55 1.79
N GLY A 41 4.14 -35.48 1.02
CA GLY A 41 4.78 -36.04 -0.17
C GLY A 41 5.04 -34.98 -1.23
N MET A 42 4.06 -34.11 -1.50
CA MET A 42 4.22 -32.97 -2.40
C MET A 42 5.30 -32.00 -1.91
N HIS A 43 5.32 -31.66 -0.62
CA HIS A 43 6.35 -30.81 -0.04
C HIS A 43 7.75 -31.39 -0.23
N LYS A 44 7.89 -32.71 -0.05
CA LYS A 44 9.19 -33.38 -0.26
C LYS A 44 9.63 -33.36 -1.74
N LEU A 45 8.71 -33.51 -2.68
CA LEU A 45 9.00 -33.52 -4.12
C LEU A 45 9.21 -32.09 -4.68
N PHE A 46 8.50 -31.12 -4.12
CA PHE A 46 8.49 -29.71 -4.52
C PHE A 46 8.73 -28.83 -3.29
N PRO A 47 9.98 -28.79 -2.77
CA PRO A 47 10.30 -28.16 -1.50
C PRO A 47 9.96 -26.66 -1.45
N GLU A 48 9.93 -25.98 -2.59
CA GLU A 48 9.61 -24.55 -2.68
C GLU A 48 8.11 -24.24 -2.66
N PHE A 49 7.24 -25.21 -2.93
CA PHE A 49 5.81 -24.95 -3.14
C PHE A 49 5.13 -24.41 -1.87
N LEU A 50 5.31 -25.07 -0.72
CA LEU A 50 4.71 -24.63 0.55
C LEU A 50 5.41 -23.41 1.16
N PRO A 51 6.75 -23.28 1.12
CA PRO A 51 7.43 -22.05 1.47
C PRO A 51 6.91 -20.84 0.71
N GLU A 52 6.69 -20.95 -0.59
CA GLU A 52 6.14 -19.83 -1.38
C GLU A 52 4.74 -19.43 -0.91
N GLN A 53 3.89 -20.40 -0.54
CA GLN A 53 2.60 -20.10 0.09
C GLN A 53 2.79 -19.41 1.45
N MET A 54 3.80 -19.79 2.23
CA MET A 54 4.12 -19.13 3.50
C MET A 54 4.63 -17.70 3.28
N ARG A 55 5.46 -17.44 2.26
CA ARG A 55 5.87 -16.08 1.86
C ARG A 55 4.63 -15.24 1.55
N GLN A 56 3.69 -15.78 0.77
CA GLN A 56 2.41 -15.11 0.49
C GLN A 56 1.60 -14.80 1.77
N MET A 57 1.55 -15.74 2.73
CA MET A 57 0.86 -15.53 4.01
C MET A 57 1.53 -14.45 4.88
N CYS A 58 2.85 -14.34 4.86
CA CYS A 58 3.58 -13.26 5.52
C CYS A 58 3.17 -11.89 4.97
N TYR A 59 3.04 -11.76 3.65
CA TYR A 59 2.57 -10.53 3.02
C TYR A 59 1.11 -10.21 3.33
N TYR A 60 0.25 -11.23 3.48
CA TYR A 60 -1.11 -10.99 4.01
C TYR A 60 -1.08 -10.43 5.43
N SER A 61 -0.29 -11.04 6.32
CA SER A 61 -0.16 -10.59 7.71
C SER A 61 0.43 -9.19 7.82
N GLY A 62 1.55 -8.93 7.14
CA GLY A 62 2.22 -7.63 7.15
C GLY A 62 1.32 -6.52 6.61
N LEU A 63 0.60 -6.78 5.51
CA LEU A 63 -0.34 -5.81 4.98
C LEU A 63 -1.54 -5.59 5.91
N GLY A 64 -2.03 -6.63 6.58
CA GLY A 64 -3.09 -6.49 7.58
C GLY A 64 -2.67 -5.59 8.76
N GLN A 65 -1.44 -5.76 9.25
CA GLN A 65 -0.86 -4.91 10.29
C GLN A 65 -0.64 -3.48 9.82
N PHE A 66 -0.17 -3.28 8.57
CA PHE A 66 -0.09 -1.96 7.96
C PHE A 66 -1.45 -1.24 7.97
N TRP A 67 -2.51 -1.91 7.51
CA TRP A 67 -3.85 -1.32 7.47
C TRP A 67 -4.44 -1.08 8.85
N ARG A 68 -4.06 -1.85 9.88
CA ARG A 68 -4.46 -1.56 11.27
C ARG A 68 -3.98 -0.18 11.69
N VAL A 69 -2.71 0.15 11.42
CA VAL A 69 -2.13 1.47 11.71
C VAL A 69 -2.80 2.56 10.88
N MET A 70 -2.90 2.38 9.57
CA MET A 70 -3.49 3.39 8.69
C MET A 70 -4.97 3.66 9.03
N SER A 71 -5.73 2.62 9.40
CA SER A 71 -7.12 2.77 9.83
C SER A 71 -7.26 3.64 11.07
N ASP A 72 -6.39 3.49 12.07
CA ASP A 72 -6.42 4.33 13.28
C ASP A 72 -6.13 5.80 12.93
N ILE A 73 -5.16 6.04 12.04
CA ILE A 73 -4.83 7.39 11.56
C ILE A 73 -6.04 8.00 10.84
N PHE A 74 -6.69 7.27 9.93
CA PHE A 74 -7.83 7.82 9.17
C PHE A 74 -9.08 8.05 10.03
N ILE A 75 -9.36 7.17 10.99
CA ILE A 75 -10.46 7.38 11.95
C ILE A 75 -10.17 8.61 12.81
N GLY A 76 -8.95 8.72 13.37
CA GLY A 76 -8.56 9.89 14.16
C GLY A 76 -8.57 11.19 13.37
N LEU A 77 -8.27 11.15 12.07
CA LEU A 77 -8.39 12.31 11.19
C LEU A 77 -9.85 12.75 11.03
N SER A 78 -10.77 11.80 10.82
CA SER A 78 -12.20 12.07 10.72
C SER A 78 -12.74 12.70 12.01
N ASP A 79 -12.42 12.12 13.16
CA ASP A 79 -12.87 12.62 14.46
C ASP A 79 -12.39 14.07 14.71
N ARG A 80 -11.14 14.38 14.34
CA ARG A 80 -10.57 15.73 14.45
C ARG A 80 -11.18 16.71 13.46
N TYR A 81 -11.53 16.25 12.27
CA TYR A 81 -12.26 17.07 11.30
C TYR A 81 -13.65 17.44 11.84
N ASP A 82 -14.38 16.48 12.41
CA ASP A 82 -15.71 16.73 12.99
C ASP A 82 -15.66 17.67 14.20
N GLN A 83 -14.54 17.70 14.93
CA GLN A 83 -14.28 18.62 16.04
C GLN A 83 -13.87 20.03 15.59
N GLY A 84 -13.56 20.23 14.29
CA GLY A 84 -13.11 21.50 13.74
C GLY A 84 -11.60 21.74 13.87
N ASP A 85 -10.81 20.75 14.25
CA ASP A 85 -9.35 20.86 14.40
C ASP A 85 -8.61 20.82 13.06
N ILE A 86 -9.21 20.19 12.04
CA ILE A 86 -8.66 20.09 10.69
C ILE A 86 -9.32 21.15 9.83
N THR A 87 -8.59 22.21 9.51
CA THR A 87 -9.13 23.35 8.73
C THR A 87 -8.46 23.49 7.37
N THR A 88 -7.28 22.88 7.19
CA THR A 88 -6.50 22.96 5.95
C THR A 88 -5.99 21.59 5.51
N ILE A 89 -5.60 21.49 4.23
CA ILE A 89 -4.89 20.31 3.72
C ILE A 89 -3.54 20.11 4.41
N SER A 90 -2.90 21.20 4.88
CA SER A 90 -1.67 21.07 5.66
C SER A 90 -1.92 20.33 6.98
N ASP A 91 -3.06 20.58 7.65
CA ASP A 91 -3.42 19.87 8.88
C ASP A 91 -3.64 18.37 8.63
N VAL A 92 -4.28 18.02 7.51
CA VAL A 92 -4.44 16.63 7.05
C VAL A 92 -3.08 15.96 6.87
N VAL A 93 -2.17 16.61 6.14
CA VAL A 93 -0.83 16.07 5.87
C VAL A 93 -0.03 15.91 7.16
N THR A 94 -0.09 16.89 8.07
CA THR A 94 0.59 16.83 9.38
C THR A 94 0.03 15.69 10.22
N HIS A 95 -1.29 15.54 10.32
CA HIS A 95 -1.91 14.44 11.05
C HIS A 95 -1.43 13.06 10.57
N ILE A 96 -1.41 12.86 9.24
CA ILE A 96 -0.94 11.59 8.66
C ILE A 96 0.55 11.39 8.95
N LEU A 97 1.37 12.43 8.79
CA LEU A 97 2.80 12.37 9.07
C LEU A 97 3.07 11.98 10.52
N ASP A 98 2.44 12.65 11.48
CA ASP A 98 2.61 12.39 12.91
C ASP A 98 2.22 10.94 13.24
N GLY A 99 1.11 10.46 12.67
CA GLY A 99 0.67 9.07 12.82
C GLY A 99 1.68 8.05 12.27
N LEU A 100 2.24 8.32 11.09
CA LEU A 100 3.27 7.47 10.48
C LEU A 100 4.55 7.44 11.33
N VAL A 101 5.01 8.60 11.82
CA VAL A 101 6.19 8.72 12.67
C VAL A 101 5.98 8.00 14.01
N ALA A 102 4.84 8.21 14.66
CA ALA A 102 4.49 7.55 15.92
C ALA A 102 4.41 6.02 15.79
N ALA A 103 4.09 5.51 14.60
CA ALA A 103 4.02 4.08 14.32
C ALA A 103 5.32 3.51 13.72
N ALA A 104 6.32 4.33 13.42
CA ALA A 104 7.40 3.96 12.51
C ALA A 104 8.14 2.67 12.91
N THR A 105 8.42 2.53 14.21
CA THR A 105 9.17 1.41 14.79
C THR A 105 8.28 0.28 15.31
N LYS A 106 6.95 0.35 15.10
CA LYS A 106 6.05 -0.73 15.53
C LYS A 106 6.48 -2.03 14.84
N PRO A 107 6.69 -3.12 15.59
CA PRO A 107 7.16 -4.38 15.01
C PRO A 107 6.07 -5.01 14.15
N ILE A 108 6.49 -5.63 13.04
CA ILE A 108 5.64 -6.47 12.19
C ILE A 108 5.96 -7.92 12.53
N THR A 109 4.98 -8.63 13.07
CA THR A 109 5.17 -10.01 13.53
C THR A 109 4.12 -10.96 12.97
N PHE A 110 4.40 -12.26 12.98
CA PHE A 110 3.44 -13.25 12.49
C PHE A 110 3.57 -14.56 13.25
N TYR A 111 2.54 -14.83 14.06
CA TYR A 111 2.45 -15.98 14.95
C TYR A 111 1.19 -16.83 14.66
N PRO A 112 1.07 -17.46 13.49
CA PRO A 112 -0.12 -18.25 13.16
C PRO A 112 -0.30 -19.41 14.14
N THR A 113 -1.54 -19.59 14.59
CA THR A 113 -1.93 -20.75 15.41
C THR A 113 -2.51 -21.85 14.53
N VAL A 114 -1.92 -23.05 14.60
CA VAL A 114 -2.38 -24.24 13.88
C VAL A 114 -2.65 -25.34 14.89
N ASN A 115 -3.89 -25.82 14.96
CA ASN A 115 -4.33 -26.87 15.90
C ASN A 115 -3.95 -26.58 17.36
N GLY A 116 -4.10 -25.33 17.80
CA GLY A 116 -3.79 -24.90 19.16
C GLY A 116 -2.30 -24.67 19.46
N LYS A 117 -1.40 -24.84 18.49
CA LYS A 117 0.02 -24.50 18.62
C LYS A 117 0.35 -23.25 17.81
N ALA A 118 0.95 -22.25 18.46
CA ALA A 118 1.50 -21.07 17.80
C ALA A 118 2.89 -21.35 17.22
N PHE A 119 3.21 -20.71 16.10
CA PHE A 119 4.50 -20.82 15.41
C PHE A 119 5.04 -19.43 15.12
N GLU A 120 6.29 -19.18 15.46
CA GLU A 120 6.93 -17.87 15.24
C GLU A 120 7.48 -17.79 13.82
N VAL A 121 6.65 -17.35 12.88
CA VAL A 121 7.01 -17.24 11.46
C VAL A 121 7.76 -15.93 11.19
N ILE A 122 7.30 -14.82 11.76
CA ILE A 122 8.03 -13.56 11.80
C ILE A 122 8.13 -13.16 13.28
N PRO A 123 9.25 -13.43 13.96
CA PRO A 123 9.46 -13.03 15.33
C PRO A 123 9.83 -11.54 15.42
N GLU A 124 9.65 -10.91 16.59
CA GLU A 124 10.18 -9.56 16.84
C GLU A 124 11.70 -9.45 16.61
N SER A 125 12.45 -10.53 16.88
CA SER A 125 13.91 -10.57 16.67
C SER A 125 14.33 -10.44 15.19
N ALA A 126 13.40 -10.62 14.24
CA ALA A 126 13.66 -10.37 12.83
C ALA A 126 13.81 -8.87 12.51
N GLY A 127 13.44 -7.99 13.45
CA GLY A 127 13.65 -6.54 13.32
C GLY A 127 12.79 -5.87 12.26
N ILE A 128 11.73 -6.52 11.78
CA ILE A 128 10.82 -5.96 10.77
C ILE A 128 9.91 -4.93 11.42
N THR A 129 9.87 -3.73 10.84
CA THR A 129 9.16 -2.56 11.35
C THR A 129 8.08 -2.09 10.39
N PHE A 130 7.09 -1.37 10.93
CA PHE A 130 5.96 -0.86 10.17
C PHE A 130 6.40 0.02 9.00
N LEU A 131 7.16 1.10 9.25
CA LEU A 131 7.36 2.12 8.21
C LEU A 131 8.30 1.64 7.10
N MET A 132 9.51 1.22 7.45
CA MET A 132 10.53 0.89 6.46
C MET A 132 10.26 -0.42 5.72
N ASP A 133 9.66 -1.39 6.39
CA ASP A 133 9.53 -2.76 5.86
C ASP A 133 8.14 -3.09 5.35
N THR A 134 7.13 -2.25 5.61
CA THR A 134 5.79 -2.44 5.05
C THR A 134 5.17 -1.16 4.48
N GLY A 135 5.32 -0.02 5.14
CA GLY A 135 4.70 1.24 4.73
C GLY A 135 5.31 1.83 3.46
N VAL A 136 6.62 2.04 3.43
CA VAL A 136 7.34 2.56 2.26
C VAL A 136 7.19 1.61 1.06
N PRO A 137 7.41 0.29 1.19
CA PRO A 137 7.16 -0.64 0.09
C PRO A 137 5.71 -0.66 -0.40
N TYR A 138 4.73 -0.50 0.49
CA TYR A 138 3.32 -0.42 0.11
C TYR A 138 3.03 0.79 -0.77
N VAL A 139 3.53 1.97 -0.40
CA VAL A 139 3.38 3.20 -1.19
C VAL A 139 3.99 3.00 -2.58
N GLU A 140 5.21 2.48 -2.66
CA GLU A 140 5.86 2.22 -3.94
C GLU A 140 5.08 1.23 -4.80
N ALA A 141 4.66 0.10 -4.24
CA ALA A 141 3.97 -0.95 -4.99
C ALA A 141 2.54 -0.59 -5.40
N ILE A 142 1.80 0.14 -4.57
CA ILE A 142 0.35 0.37 -4.76
C ILE A 142 0.03 1.78 -5.26
N PHE A 143 0.75 2.80 -4.79
CA PHE A 143 0.44 4.19 -5.16
C PHE A 143 1.17 4.60 -6.45
N PHE A 144 2.40 4.12 -6.63
CA PHE A 144 3.20 4.41 -7.83
C PHE A 144 3.05 3.32 -8.88
N ARG A 145 3.58 2.13 -8.61
CA ARG A 145 3.70 1.08 -9.62
C ARG A 145 2.35 0.54 -10.05
N GLY A 146 1.61 -0.05 -9.12
CA GLY A 146 0.39 -0.78 -9.42
C GLY A 146 0.61 -1.88 -10.47
N THR A 147 -0.47 -2.58 -10.83
CA THR A 147 -0.43 -3.54 -11.93
C THR A 147 -1.17 -2.98 -13.13
N PRO A 148 -0.74 -3.25 -14.37
CA PRO A 148 -1.45 -2.81 -15.56
C PRO A 148 -2.91 -3.27 -15.52
N PHE A 149 -3.83 -2.40 -15.93
CA PHE A 149 -5.26 -2.75 -15.90
C PHE A 149 -5.61 -3.47 -17.19
N PRO A 150 -6.11 -4.72 -17.14
CA PRO A 150 -6.41 -5.49 -18.34
C PRO A 150 -7.52 -4.87 -19.21
N GLY A 151 -8.33 -3.96 -18.64
CA GLY A 151 -9.34 -3.20 -19.37
C GLY A 151 -8.82 -1.99 -20.13
N THR A 152 -7.59 -1.53 -19.89
CA THR A 152 -7.01 -0.34 -20.55
C THR A 152 -5.66 -0.57 -21.21
N ILE A 153 -4.95 -1.66 -20.86
CA ILE A 153 -3.60 -1.94 -21.33
C ILE A 153 -3.54 -3.34 -21.94
N SER A 154 -2.92 -3.45 -23.11
CA SER A 154 -2.64 -4.72 -23.77
C SER A 154 -1.41 -5.39 -23.16
N TYR A 155 -1.56 -6.66 -22.80
CA TYR A 155 -0.46 -7.53 -22.37
C TYR A 155 0.29 -8.17 -23.55
N ASN A 156 -0.03 -7.78 -24.78
CA ASN A 156 0.71 -8.24 -25.96
C ASN A 156 2.15 -7.72 -25.89
N ALA A 157 3.11 -8.65 -25.74
CA ALA A 157 4.53 -8.33 -25.68
C ALA A 157 5.06 -7.55 -26.89
N GLN A 158 4.42 -7.69 -28.07
CA GLN A 158 4.79 -6.96 -29.28
C GLN A 158 4.26 -5.53 -29.33
N ALA A 159 3.27 -5.19 -28.50
CA ALA A 159 2.67 -3.87 -28.46
C ALA A 159 3.43 -2.89 -27.55
N TYR A 160 4.33 -3.40 -26.70
CA TYR A 160 5.18 -2.63 -25.79
C TYR A 160 4.41 -1.59 -24.92
N GLN A 161 3.15 -1.89 -24.57
CA GLN A 161 2.33 -1.02 -23.72
C GLN A 161 2.60 -1.19 -22.22
N ILE A 162 3.21 -2.31 -21.84
CA ILE A 162 3.69 -2.55 -20.48
C ILE A 162 5.20 -2.38 -20.49
N PRO A 163 5.78 -1.54 -19.62
CA PRO A 163 7.22 -1.39 -19.49
C PRO A 163 7.91 -2.73 -19.22
N LEU A 164 9.16 -2.84 -19.69
CA LEU A 164 9.96 -4.04 -19.43
C LEU A 164 10.36 -4.17 -17.96
N TYR A 165 10.67 -3.04 -17.32
CA TYR A 165 11.12 -3.00 -15.93
C TYR A 165 9.98 -2.56 -15.01
N GLN A 166 9.82 -3.27 -13.88
CA GLN A 166 8.79 -2.96 -12.89
C GLN A 166 8.94 -1.57 -12.27
N SER A 167 10.17 -1.02 -12.23
CA SER A 167 10.46 0.33 -11.73
C SER A 167 9.71 1.41 -12.51
N ASP A 168 9.39 1.12 -13.77
CA ASP A 168 8.81 2.08 -14.71
C ASP A 168 7.28 1.98 -14.73
N PHE A 169 6.69 1.12 -13.90
CA PHE A 169 5.25 0.95 -13.83
C PHE A 169 4.62 2.22 -13.24
N ALA A 170 3.54 2.68 -13.89
CA ALA A 170 2.82 3.89 -13.55
C ALA A 170 1.31 3.64 -13.62
N TYR A 171 0.85 2.59 -12.93
CA TYR A 171 -0.54 2.14 -12.89
C TYR A 171 -1.15 2.24 -11.48
N GLY A 172 -0.37 2.72 -10.50
CA GLY A 172 -0.81 2.87 -9.12
C GLY A 172 -1.86 3.95 -8.94
N ALA A 173 -2.35 4.08 -7.70
CA ALA A 173 -3.44 5.00 -7.35
C ALA A 173 -3.21 6.47 -7.79
N LEU A 174 -1.96 6.93 -7.86
CA LEU A 174 -1.62 8.31 -8.24
C LEU A 174 -1.58 8.53 -9.77
N PHE A 175 -1.59 7.46 -10.56
CA PHE A 175 -1.50 7.49 -12.02
C PHE A 175 -2.78 7.00 -12.70
N ALA A 176 -3.55 6.16 -12.01
CA ALA A 176 -4.78 5.56 -12.51
C ALA A 176 -5.79 6.61 -13.01
N ASP A 177 -6.41 6.32 -14.15
CA ASP A 177 -7.55 7.10 -14.65
C ASP A 177 -8.82 6.75 -13.85
N PRO A 178 -9.51 7.73 -13.25
CA PRO A 178 -10.76 7.46 -12.54
C PRO A 178 -11.97 7.28 -13.48
N LEU A 179 -11.92 7.74 -14.73
CA LEU A 179 -13.08 7.73 -15.62
C LEU A 179 -13.58 6.31 -15.98
N PRO A 180 -12.72 5.31 -16.21
CA PRO A 180 -13.16 3.95 -16.54
C PRO A 180 -13.74 3.16 -15.35
N ILE A 181 -13.81 3.74 -14.16
CA ILE A 181 -14.32 3.04 -12.97
C ILE A 181 -15.76 2.55 -13.20
N GLY A 182 -16.02 1.29 -12.85
CA GLY A 182 -17.27 0.59 -13.18
C GLY A 182 -17.18 -0.25 -14.46
N GLY A 183 -16.13 -0.07 -15.27
CA GLY A 183 -15.87 -0.88 -16.45
C GLY A 183 -15.27 -2.26 -16.14
N SER A 184 -15.37 -3.17 -17.12
CA SER A 184 -14.74 -4.50 -17.04
C SER A 184 -13.21 -4.38 -17.11
N GLY A 185 -12.51 -5.17 -16.31
CA GLY A 185 -11.03 -5.16 -16.30
C GLY A 185 -10.40 -3.95 -15.62
N ILE A 186 -11.16 -3.21 -14.79
CA ILE A 186 -10.69 -2.04 -14.02
C ILE A 186 -10.68 -2.37 -12.52
N PRO A 187 -9.54 -2.81 -11.94
CA PRO A 187 -9.47 -3.31 -10.57
C PRO A 187 -9.95 -2.35 -9.47
N PRO A 188 -9.63 -1.03 -9.48
CA PRO A 188 -10.03 -0.13 -8.41
C PRO A 188 -11.54 0.00 -8.24
N THR A 189 -12.34 -0.39 -9.24
CA THR A 189 -13.80 -0.47 -9.17
C THR A 189 -14.29 -1.23 -7.93
N GLN A 190 -13.60 -2.30 -7.53
CA GLN A 190 -13.99 -3.10 -6.36
C GLN A 190 -13.93 -2.28 -5.08
N LEU A 191 -12.87 -1.48 -4.90
CA LEU A 191 -12.72 -0.60 -3.75
C LEU A 191 -13.73 0.55 -3.78
N MET A 192 -13.94 1.17 -4.95
CA MET A 192 -14.92 2.26 -5.06
C MET A 192 -16.35 1.78 -4.80
N GLN A 193 -16.65 0.55 -5.20
CA GLN A 193 -17.93 -0.09 -4.93
C GLN A 193 -18.10 -0.41 -3.44
N ASP A 194 -17.04 -0.82 -2.74
CA ASP A 194 -17.06 -1.06 -1.30
C ASP A 194 -17.23 0.25 -0.51
N MET A 195 -16.40 1.26 -0.82
CA MET A 195 -16.42 2.57 -0.16
C MET A 195 -17.76 3.30 -0.29
N ARG A 196 -18.51 3.08 -1.38
CA ARG A 196 -19.81 3.74 -1.57
C ARG A 196 -20.80 3.48 -0.42
N HIS A 197 -20.65 2.35 0.28
CA HIS A 197 -21.54 1.94 1.36
C HIS A 197 -21.25 2.66 2.68
N PHE A 198 -20.12 3.35 2.77
CA PHE A 198 -19.61 3.98 3.99
C PHE A 198 -19.37 5.48 3.81
N LEU A 199 -20.02 6.11 2.83
CA LEU A 199 -19.92 7.55 2.64
C LEU A 199 -20.62 8.30 3.77
N PRO A 200 -19.96 9.31 4.38
CA PRO A 200 -20.63 10.16 5.34
C PRO A 200 -21.73 11.00 4.65
N PRO A 201 -22.77 11.43 5.40
CA PRO A 201 -23.91 12.14 4.81
C PRO A 201 -23.51 13.40 4.03
N TYR A 202 -22.57 14.19 4.55
CA TYR A 202 -22.12 15.43 3.90
C TYR A 202 -21.46 15.18 2.54
N LEU A 203 -20.72 14.07 2.41
CA LEU A 203 -20.04 13.72 1.17
C LEU A 203 -21.01 13.11 0.15
N SER A 204 -21.99 12.35 0.64
CA SER A 204 -23.09 11.83 -0.20
C SER A 204 -23.89 12.98 -0.80
N GLN A 205 -24.25 13.98 0.01
CA GLN A 205 -24.92 15.19 -0.47
C GLN A 205 -24.06 15.96 -1.47
N PHE A 206 -22.79 16.17 -1.16
CA PHE A 206 -21.85 16.85 -2.06
C PHE A 206 -21.82 16.17 -3.45
N TYR A 207 -21.68 14.85 -3.51
CA TYR A 207 -21.67 14.13 -4.79
C TYR A 207 -23.02 14.16 -5.52
N GLN A 208 -24.13 14.19 -4.78
CA GLN A 208 -25.46 14.29 -5.36
C GLN A 208 -25.69 15.64 -6.07
N GLU A 209 -25.09 16.71 -5.55
CA GLU A 209 -25.17 18.06 -6.12
C GLU A 209 -24.25 18.27 -7.33
N GLU A 210 -23.24 17.40 -7.50
CA GLU A 210 -22.38 17.40 -8.69
C GLU A 210 -23.09 16.86 -9.95
N ASN A 211 -22.48 17.10 -11.12
CA ASN A 211 -22.96 16.60 -12.41
C ASN A 211 -23.25 15.09 -12.36
N ARG A 212 -24.37 14.66 -12.95
CA ARG A 212 -24.83 13.25 -12.99
C ARG A 212 -25.24 12.62 -11.65
N GLY A 213 -25.31 13.38 -10.56
CA GLY A 213 -25.81 12.89 -9.28
C GLY A 213 -25.14 11.59 -8.83
N GLU A 214 -25.91 10.54 -8.58
CA GLU A 214 -25.34 9.25 -8.15
C GLU A 214 -24.98 8.30 -9.32
N ASP A 215 -25.30 8.64 -10.57
CA ASP A 215 -25.09 7.74 -11.71
C ASP A 215 -23.61 7.40 -11.93
N ASP A 216 -22.72 8.35 -11.63
CA ASP A 216 -21.27 8.20 -11.70
C ASP A 216 -20.59 8.23 -10.32
N LEU A 217 -21.32 7.88 -9.25
CA LEU A 217 -20.85 7.95 -7.87
C LEU A 217 -19.48 7.28 -7.65
N ARG A 218 -19.24 6.10 -8.25
CA ARG A 218 -17.94 5.42 -8.11
C ARG A 218 -16.77 6.19 -8.73
N VAL A 219 -17.00 6.94 -9.80
CA VAL A 219 -15.99 7.82 -10.41
C VAL A 219 -15.66 8.96 -9.45
N LYS A 220 -16.68 9.60 -8.86
CA LYS A 220 -16.51 10.68 -7.88
C LYS A 220 -15.77 10.22 -6.63
N ILE A 221 -16.14 9.05 -6.08
CA ILE A 221 -15.41 8.42 -4.97
C ILE A 221 -13.95 8.19 -5.36
N CYS A 222 -13.67 7.69 -6.57
CA CYS A 222 -12.30 7.46 -7.03
C CYS A 222 -11.49 8.75 -7.12
N GLN A 223 -12.09 9.85 -7.58
CA GLN A 223 -11.42 11.15 -7.68
C GLN A 223 -11.08 11.70 -6.29
N SER A 224 -12.02 11.65 -5.33
CA SER A 224 -11.73 12.06 -3.95
C SER A 224 -10.73 11.15 -3.27
N PHE A 225 -10.83 9.84 -3.47
CA PHE A 225 -9.84 8.87 -2.99
C PHE A 225 -8.44 9.20 -3.52
N GLN A 226 -8.31 9.49 -4.81
CA GLN A 226 -7.03 9.86 -5.41
C GLN A 226 -6.46 11.16 -4.80
N LYS A 227 -7.30 12.17 -4.53
CA LYS A 227 -6.90 13.38 -3.79
C LYS A 227 -6.38 13.05 -2.39
N SER A 228 -7.06 12.16 -1.66
CA SER A 228 -6.60 11.68 -0.35
C SER A 228 -5.26 10.95 -0.45
N MET A 229 -5.05 10.11 -1.47
CA MET A 229 -3.77 9.40 -1.67
C MET A 229 -2.61 10.36 -1.97
N PHE A 230 -2.85 11.49 -2.65
CA PHE A 230 -1.83 12.54 -2.80
C PHE A 230 -1.47 13.19 -1.45
N CYS A 231 -2.43 13.37 -0.54
CA CYS A 231 -2.16 13.88 0.81
C CYS A 231 -1.32 12.89 1.62
N VAL A 232 -1.68 11.60 1.59
CA VAL A 232 -0.90 10.52 2.25
C VAL A 232 0.52 10.46 1.68
N THR A 233 0.66 10.53 0.35
CA THR A 233 1.98 10.51 -0.30
C THR A 233 2.79 11.74 0.06
N THR A 234 2.16 12.90 0.16
CA THR A 234 2.83 14.14 0.61
C THR A 234 3.35 13.99 2.05
N ALA A 235 2.57 13.40 2.95
CA ALA A 235 3.00 13.11 4.32
C ALA A 235 4.23 12.19 4.33
N ALA A 236 4.22 11.12 3.54
CA ALA A 236 5.36 10.22 3.41
C ALA A 236 6.60 10.93 2.84
N ILE A 237 6.46 11.73 1.78
CA ILE A 237 7.57 12.48 1.18
C ILE A 237 8.17 13.45 2.20
N LYS A 238 7.34 14.15 2.99
CA LYS A 238 7.81 15.03 4.06
C LYS A 238 8.55 14.26 5.16
N GLY A 239 8.01 13.12 5.58
CA GLY A 239 8.61 12.30 6.65
C GLY A 239 9.93 11.63 6.26
N LEU A 240 10.15 11.40 4.97
CA LEU A 240 11.38 10.81 4.42
C LEU A 240 12.39 11.86 3.92
N ALA A 241 12.10 13.16 4.08
CA ALA A 241 13.05 14.19 3.69
C ALA A 241 14.35 14.05 4.51
N PRO A 242 15.54 14.21 3.88
CA PRO A 242 16.81 14.00 4.58
C PRO A 242 17.03 15.01 5.72
N PHE A 243 16.44 16.20 5.64
CA PHE A 243 16.45 17.21 6.70
C PHE A 243 15.07 17.87 6.86
N PRO A 244 14.81 18.55 7.99
CA PRO A 244 13.61 19.37 8.16
C PRO A 244 13.42 20.35 6.99
N LEU A 245 12.21 20.39 6.41
CA LEU A 245 11.94 21.20 5.22
C LEU A 245 12.01 22.71 5.49
N ASP A 246 11.96 23.13 6.74
CA ASP A 246 12.07 24.52 7.19
C ASP A 246 13.49 24.93 7.60
N THR A 247 14.47 24.02 7.45
CA THR A 247 15.89 24.27 7.75
C THR A 247 16.42 25.56 7.13
N LYS A 248 17.32 26.23 7.85
CA LYS A 248 18.00 27.46 7.41
C LYS A 248 19.42 27.20 6.91
N THR A 249 19.91 25.98 7.03
CA THR A 249 21.23 25.58 6.53
C THR A 249 21.18 25.42 5.01
N LEU A 250 22.00 26.17 4.28
CA LEU A 250 21.98 26.17 2.81
C LEU A 250 22.24 24.79 2.21
N GLU A 251 23.18 24.03 2.79
CA GLU A 251 23.51 22.68 2.33
C GLU A 251 22.32 21.71 2.50
N GLU A 252 21.66 21.74 3.66
CA GLU A 252 20.47 20.92 3.92
C GLU A 252 19.31 21.27 2.98
N GLN A 253 19.12 22.56 2.69
CA GLN A 253 18.13 23.02 1.71
C GLN A 253 18.43 22.48 0.29
N GLN A 254 19.70 22.43 -0.11
CA GLN A 254 20.11 21.87 -1.40
C GLN A 254 19.84 20.37 -1.46
N GLN A 255 20.15 19.62 -0.40
CA GLN A 255 19.89 18.18 -0.34
C GLN A 255 18.38 17.88 -0.35
N ASN A 256 17.59 18.63 0.43
CA ASN A 256 16.12 18.55 0.38
C ASN A 256 15.56 18.87 -1.02
N ARG A 257 16.13 19.86 -1.72
CA ARG A 257 15.72 20.19 -3.09
C ARG A 257 15.97 19.02 -4.06
N GLN A 258 17.16 18.44 -4.06
CA GLN A 258 17.48 17.28 -4.91
C GLN A 258 16.55 16.09 -4.64
N TYR A 259 16.27 15.85 -3.35
CA TYR A 259 15.32 14.84 -2.92
C TYR A 259 13.90 15.10 -3.48
N LEU A 260 13.40 16.33 -3.35
CA LEU A 260 12.08 16.72 -3.85
C LEU A 260 12.00 16.70 -5.38
N GLU A 261 13.06 17.12 -6.09
CA GLU A 261 13.15 17.06 -7.55
C GLU A 261 13.00 15.61 -8.06
N THR A 262 13.60 14.65 -7.35
CA THR A 262 13.44 13.22 -7.67
C THR A 262 11.97 12.80 -7.62
N TRP A 263 11.22 13.22 -6.59
CA TRP A 263 9.79 12.94 -6.49
C TRP A 263 8.97 13.69 -7.54
N MET A 264 9.26 14.96 -7.80
CA MET A 264 8.53 15.75 -8.80
C MET A 264 8.69 15.17 -10.20
N ASN A 265 9.89 14.68 -10.54
CA ASN A 265 10.13 13.98 -11.80
C ASN A 265 9.20 12.76 -11.96
N ARG A 266 8.98 11.98 -10.88
CA ARG A 266 8.04 10.85 -10.88
C ARG A 266 6.59 11.28 -11.06
N PHE A 267 6.19 12.44 -10.56
CA PHE A 267 4.81 12.94 -10.69
C PHE A 267 4.49 13.56 -12.04
N THR A 268 5.47 13.82 -12.90
CA THR A 268 5.28 14.42 -14.24
C THR A 268 4.21 13.71 -15.06
N THR A 269 4.14 12.37 -14.95
CA THR A 269 3.17 11.54 -15.67
C THR A 269 1.99 11.08 -14.81
N SER A 270 1.89 11.57 -13.57
CA SER A 270 0.81 11.25 -12.64
C SER A 270 -0.45 12.08 -12.90
N ARG A 271 -1.52 11.80 -12.15
CA ARG A 271 -2.77 12.57 -12.18
C ARG A 271 -2.73 13.85 -11.36
N LEU A 272 -1.56 14.27 -10.87
CA LEU A 272 -1.43 15.47 -10.02
C LEU A 272 -2.06 16.71 -10.68
N GLN A 273 -1.81 16.94 -11.97
CA GLN A 273 -2.41 18.07 -12.68
C GLN A 273 -3.93 17.96 -12.80
N SER A 274 -4.45 16.74 -13.02
CA SER A 274 -5.88 16.49 -13.16
C SER A 274 -6.65 16.65 -11.84
N VAL A 275 -6.01 16.42 -10.68
CA VAL A 275 -6.67 16.57 -9.37
C VAL A 275 -6.61 17.99 -8.81
N GLN A 276 -5.71 18.84 -9.33
CA GLN A 276 -5.57 20.24 -8.95
C GLN A 276 -6.48 21.19 -9.76
N ALA A 277 -6.91 20.77 -10.95
CA ALA A 277 -7.87 21.49 -11.80
C ALA A 277 -9.31 21.33 -11.28
#